data_AF-A0A438F3N3-F1
#
_entry.id   AF-A0A438F3N3-F1
#
_cell.length_a   1.000
_cell.length_b   1.000
_cell.length_c   1.000
_cell.angle_alpha   90.00
_cell.angle_beta   90.00
_cell.angle_gamma   90.00
#
_symmetry.space_group_name_H-M   'P 1'
#
loop_
_entity.id
_entity.type
_entity.pdbx_description
1 polymer ?
#
loop_
_entity_poly.entity_id
_entity_poly.type
_entity_poly.pdbx_seq_one_letter_code
_entity_poly.pdbx_strand_id
1 'polypeptide(L)'
;MQHALRQNHDVFAWAHSDMKGIDPSITSHKLNVLPTTRPIWQRVRRFHPDRQEIIRNEVDKLLEAGFIREVDYPDWLANVVVVPKKEGK
;
A
#
# COMPACT_ATOMS: atom_id res chain seq x y z
N MET A 1 23.40 -14.49 -18.82
CA MET A 1 22.35 -13.69 -18.14
C MET A 1 21.57 -14.48 -17.08
N GLN A 2 21.00 -15.65 -17.40
CA GLN A 2 20.24 -16.46 -16.42
C GLN A 2 21.05 -16.90 -15.19
N HIS A 3 22.34 -17.18 -15.33
CA HIS A 3 23.21 -17.54 -14.19
C HIS A 3 23.35 -16.40 -13.17
N ALA A 4 23.49 -15.15 -13.64
CA ALA A 4 23.62 -13.99 -12.77
C ALA A 4 22.33 -13.72 -11.98
N LEU A 5 21.15 -13.90 -12.59
CA LEU A 5 19.87 -13.74 -11.89
C LEU A 5 19.65 -14.80 -10.82
N ARG A 6 20.04 -16.06 -11.09
CA ARG A 6 19.94 -17.15 -10.11
C ARG A 6 20.89 -16.97 -8.93
N GLN A 7 22.09 -16.43 -9.18
CA GLN A 7 23.08 -16.19 -8.13
C GLN A 7 22.75 -15.00 -7.23
N ASN A 8 21.88 -14.09 -7.67
CA ASN A 8 21.47 -12.90 -6.91
C ASN A 8 19.95 -12.92 -6.64
N HIS A 9 19.35 -14.11 -6.50
CA HIS A 9 17.91 -14.25 -6.35
C HIS A 9 17.39 -13.53 -5.09
N ASP A 10 18.22 -13.41 -4.07
CA ASP A 10 18.01 -12.73 -2.79
C ASP A 10 18.07 -11.20 -2.87
N VAL A 11 18.62 -10.64 -3.96
CA VAL A 11 18.72 -9.18 -4.17
C VAL A 11 17.43 -8.60 -4.75
N PHE A 12 16.63 -9.42 -5.42
CA PHE A 12 15.41 -8.98 -6.10
C PHE A 12 14.16 -9.28 -5.28
N ALA A 13 13.15 -8.42 -5.43
CA ALA A 13 11.82 -8.67 -4.89
C ALA A 13 10.95 -9.39 -5.92
N TRP A 14 10.75 -10.69 -5.74
CA TRP A 14 9.90 -11.51 -6.60
C TRP A 14 8.45 -11.50 -6.13
N ALA A 15 8.25 -11.32 -4.83
CA ALA A 15 6.98 -11.08 -4.17
C ALA A 15 7.02 -9.80 -3.32
N HIS A 16 5.86 -9.30 -2.93
CA HIS A 16 5.75 -8.11 -2.07
C HIS A 16 6.40 -8.33 -0.71
N SER A 17 6.39 -9.56 -0.18
CA SER A 17 7.04 -9.95 1.07
C SER A 17 8.57 -9.87 1.03
N ASP A 18 9.18 -9.90 -0.16
CA ASP A 18 10.63 -9.77 -0.33
C ASP A 18 11.10 -8.32 -0.16
N MET A 19 10.19 -7.36 -0.32
CA MET A 19 10.48 -5.92 -0.15
C MET A 19 10.50 -5.55 1.33
N LYS A 20 11.50 -6.04 2.06
CA LYS A 20 11.76 -5.62 3.45
C LYS A 20 12.18 -4.15 3.43
N GLY A 21 11.22 -3.26 3.69
CA GLY A 21 11.44 -1.83 3.76
C GLY A 21 12.50 -1.46 4.80
N ILE A 22 12.89 -0.18 4.83
CA ILE A 22 13.77 0.33 5.88
C ILE A 22 12.96 0.49 7.16
N ASP A 23 13.51 0.04 8.29
CA ASP A 23 12.84 0.18 9.58
C ASP A 23 12.54 1.68 9.88
N PRO A 24 11.29 2.03 10.22
CA PRO A 24 10.90 3.42 10.49
C PRO A 24 11.73 4.11 11.59
N SER A 25 12.33 3.34 12.51
CA SER A 25 13.24 3.85 13.54
C SER A 25 14.58 4.35 12.98
N ILE A 26 15.00 3.83 11.81
CA ILE A 26 16.23 4.26 11.13
C ILE A 26 15.95 5.55 10.36
N THR A 27 14.90 5.56 9.54
CA THR A 27 14.50 6.75 8.78
C THR A 27 13.01 6.70 8.48
N SER A 28 12.36 7.85 8.55
CA SER A 28 10.94 8.01 8.25
C SER A 28 10.72 9.32 7.52
N HIS A 29 9.84 9.31 6.52
CA HIS A 29 9.38 10.54 5.88
C HIS A 29 8.25 11.15 6.69
N LYS A 30 8.32 12.47 6.89
CA LYS A 30 7.22 13.25 7.47
C LYS A 30 6.66 14.16 6.38
N LEU A 31 5.34 14.11 6.19
CA LEU A 31 4.66 15.02 5.30
C LEU A 31 4.69 16.44 5.90
N ASN A 32 5.15 17.42 5.11
CA ASN A 32 5.19 18.82 5.54
C ASN A 32 3.81 19.48 5.31
N VAL A 33 2.88 19.26 6.24
CA VAL A 33 1.55 19.86 6.23
C VAL A 33 1.56 21.14 7.07
N LEU A 34 0.88 22.19 6.62
CA LEU A 34 0.73 23.41 7.40
C LEU A 34 -0.02 23.10 8.72
N PRO A 35 0.45 23.59 9.88
CA PRO A 35 -0.19 23.30 11.17
C PRO A 35 -1.64 23.79 11.28
N THR A 36 -2.03 24.75 10.44
CA THR A 36 -3.37 25.33 10.40
C THR A 36 -4.33 24.56 9.48
N THR A 37 -3.85 23.57 8.74
CA THR A 37 -4.69 22.78 7.82
C THR A 37 -5.65 21.91 8.61
N ARG A 38 -6.94 22.04 8.32
CA ARG A 38 -7.97 21.18 8.89
C ARG A 38 -7.93 19.80 8.23
N PRO A 39 -7.92 18.71 9.02
CA PRO A 39 -8.05 17.36 8.48
C PRO A 39 -9.34 17.18 7.69
N ILE A 40 -9.29 16.36 6.64
CA ILE A 40 -10.44 16.06 5.79
C ILE A 40 -10.84 14.62 6.00
N TRP A 41 -12.11 14.42 6.38
CA TRP A 41 -12.75 13.13 6.48
C TRP A 41 -13.72 12.94 5.30
N GLN A 42 -13.27 12.24 4.26
CA GLN A 42 -14.14 11.94 3.14
C GLN A 42 -15.13 10.84 3.52
N ARG A 43 -16.41 11.07 3.20
CA ARG A 43 -17.45 10.06 3.36
C ARG A 43 -17.09 8.80 2.56
N VAL A 44 -17.13 7.65 3.23
CA VAL A 44 -16.84 6.34 2.64
C VAL A 44 -17.80 6.04 1.50
N ARG A 45 -17.24 5.65 0.35
CA ARG A 45 -18.00 5.24 -0.83
C ARG A 45 -18.42 3.77 -0.73
N ARG A 46 -19.66 3.48 -1.17
CA ARG A 46 -20.12 2.11 -1.40
C ARG A 46 -19.69 1.66 -2.79
N PHE A 47 -19.19 0.44 -2.89
CA PHE A 47 -18.75 -0.18 -4.14
C PHE A 47 -19.61 -1.40 -4.47
N HIS A 48 -19.71 -1.74 -5.75
CA HIS A 48 -20.30 -3.02 -6.20
C HIS A 48 -19.48 -4.19 -5.62
N PRO A 49 -20.10 -5.35 -5.31
CA PRO A 49 -19.41 -6.51 -4.74
C PRO A 49 -18.09 -6.88 -5.44
N ASP A 50 -18.07 -6.92 -6.78
CA ASP A 50 -16.86 -7.27 -7.53
C ASP A 50 -15.69 -6.32 -7.25
N ARG A 51 -15.98 -5.02 -7.10
CA ARG A 51 -14.95 -4.02 -6.75
C ARG A 51 -14.54 -4.13 -5.29
N GLN A 52 -15.45 -4.50 -4.40
CA GLN A 52 -15.11 -4.73 -2.99
C GLN A 52 -14.15 -5.90 -2.83
N GLU A 53 -14.32 -6.96 -3.62
CA GLU A 53 -13.42 -8.11 -3.63
C GLU A 53 -12.01 -7.73 -4.10
N ILE A 54 -11.90 -6.94 -5.18
CA ILE A 54 -10.61 -6.42 -5.66
C ILE A 54 -9.92 -5.58 -4.58
N ILE A 55 -10.66 -4.66 -3.95
CA ILE A 55 -10.12 -3.80 -2.88
C ILE A 55 -9.62 -4.66 -1.71
N ARG A 56 -10.41 -5.64 -1.27
CA ARG A 56 -10.05 -6.51 -0.15
C ARG A 56 -8.80 -7.32 -0.45
N ASN A 57 -8.74 -7.96 -1.61
CA ASN A 57 -7.58 -8.76 -2.02
C ASN A 57 -6.29 -7.94 -2.10
N GLU A 58 -6.39 -6.66 -2.51
CA GLU A 58 -5.20 -5.79 -2.54
C GLU A 58 -4.81 -5.29 -1.14
N VAL A 59 -5.80 -4.94 -0.30
CA VAL A 59 -5.56 -4.55 1.09
C VAL A 59 -4.89 -5.68 1.87
N ASP A 60 -5.38 -6.92 1.73
CA ASP A 60 -4.82 -8.09 2.40
C ASP A 60 -3.36 -8.34 2.02
N LYS A 61 -3.01 -8.21 0.73
CA LYS A 61 -1.62 -8.32 0.26
C LYS A 61 -0.71 -7.24 0.84
N LEU A 62 -1.20 -5.99 0.90
CA LEU A 62 -0.43 -4.87 1.45
C LEU A 62 -0.25 -4.99 2.96
N LEU A 63 -1.25 -5.54 3.67
CA LEU A 63 -1.17 -5.87 5.09
C LEU A 63 -0.16 -7.00 5.33
N GLU A 64 -0.22 -8.09 4.55
CA GLU A 64 0.71 -9.22 4.65
C GLU A 64 2.16 -8.79 4.39
N ALA A 65 2.37 -7.88 3.43
CA ALA A 65 3.68 -7.30 3.16
C ALA A 65 4.15 -6.29 4.24
N GLY A 66 3.28 -5.88 5.17
CA GLY A 66 3.60 -4.89 6.20
C GLY A 66 3.73 -3.45 5.68
N PHE A 67 3.23 -3.17 4.47
CA PHE A 67 3.28 -1.83 3.87
C PHE A 67 2.23 -0.88 4.44
N ILE A 68 1.10 -1.44 4.87
CA ILE A 68 0.03 -0.71 5.55
C ILE A 68 -0.25 -1.34 6.90
N ARG A 69 -0.93 -0.59 7.78
CA ARG A 69 -1.34 -1.04 9.11
C ARG A 69 -2.69 -0.44 9.46
N GLU A 70 -3.37 -1.09 10.40
CA GLU A 70 -4.58 -0.54 10.98
C GLU A 70 -4.26 0.70 11.84
N VAL A 71 -5.21 1.64 11.85
CA VAL A 71 -5.13 2.90 12.60
C VAL A 71 -6.49 3.19 13.19
N ASP A 72 -6.53 3.41 14.50
CA ASP A 72 -7.74 3.81 15.22
C ASP A 72 -7.97 5.32 15.09
N TYR A 73 -9.22 5.70 14.86
CA TYR A 73 -9.70 7.09 14.84
C TYR A 73 -8.84 8.05 13.99
N PRO A 74 -8.71 7.83 12.67
CA PRO A 74 -7.88 8.70 11.85
C PRO A 74 -8.51 10.09 11.66
N ASP A 75 -7.73 11.16 11.80
CA ASP A 75 -8.16 12.53 11.48
C ASP A 75 -8.39 12.74 9.98
N TRP A 76 -7.66 11.97 9.14
CA TRP A 76 -7.68 12.06 7.68
C TRP A 76 -8.24 10.77 7.10
N LEU A 77 -9.24 10.89 6.23
CA LEU A 77 -9.79 9.73 5.52
C LEU A 77 -10.02 10.07 4.05
N ALA A 78 -9.42 9.27 3.17
CA ALA A 78 -9.57 9.37 1.73
C ALA A 78 -10.22 8.10 1.17
N ASN A 79 -11.02 8.25 0.12
CA ASN A 79 -11.64 7.10 -0.55
C ASN A 79 -10.65 6.34 -1.44
N VAL A 80 -10.75 5.02 -1.43
CA VAL A 80 -10.04 4.14 -2.38
C VAL A 80 -10.66 4.28 -3.77
N VAL A 81 -9.82 4.20 -4.81
CA VAL A 81 -10.26 4.23 -6.21
C VAL A 81 -9.69 3.02 -6.93
N VAL A 82 -10.57 2.21 -7.53
CA VAL A 82 -10.17 1.05 -8.34
C VAL A 82 -9.95 1.52 -9.78
N VAL A 83 -8.73 1.35 -10.27
CA VAL A 83 -8.32 1.72 -11.64
C VAL A 83 -7.86 0.45 -12.37
N PRO A 84 -8.50 0.06 -13.49
CA PRO A 84 -8.05 -1.06 -14.30
C PRO A 84 -6.67 -0.79 -14.90
N LYS A 85 -5.74 -1.74 -14.79
CA LYS A 85 -4.45 -1.67 -15.50
C LYS A 85 -4.60 -2.19 -16.94
N LYS A 86 -3.80 -1.64 -17.85
CA LYS A 86 -3.83 -1.97 -19.30
C LYS A 86 -3.60 -3.46 -19.60
N GLU A 87 -2.91 -4.19 -18.72
CA GLU A 87 -2.54 -5.59 -18.95
C GLU A 87 -3.56 -6.62 -18.41
N GLY A 88 -4.78 -6.21 -18.06
CA GLY A 88 -5.84 -7.17 -17.75
C GLY A 88 -5.55 -8.02 -16.52
N LYS A 89 -5.15 -7.38 -15.42
CA LYS A 89 -5.42 -7.85 -14.05
C LYS A 89 -5.87 -6.65 -13.22
#